data_AF-A8QGI4-F1
#
_entry.id   AF-A8QGI4-F1
#
_cell.length_a   1.000
_cell.length_b   1.000
_cell.length_c   1.000
_cell.angle_alpha   90.00
_cell.angle_beta   90.00
_cell.angle_gamma   90.00
#
_symmetry.space_group_name_H-M   'P 1'
#
loop_
_entity.id
_entity.type
_entity.pdbx_description
1 polymer ?
#
loop_
_entity_poly.entity_id
_entity_poly.type
_entity_poly.pdbx_seq_one_letter_code
_entity_poly.pdbx_strand_id
1 'polypeptide(L)'
;MSISTSFLKEKLSKKPKDKRNLFLLRAGFIRPGSTAAAGMSEADAEKRARMAVVARKKLKNLHMFVSPTRLVVHNLPKPLTDKAFRSMCFIAAGNPDAKITECRIWRDRNKLGTSGEAVSRGFGFVNFLNHEDALSAMKHLNNNPDIFTKEKRPIVEFSIENLVALRLRESRLKKSQQNQKGNEQVICDKNKLDLEQTKKHLSAGGQKPLPSYLGPKIRKRDANMKKAQVKQKIGKKRKLQVRMSGTVLKKRKTNHIAEATPKKKKTSRSKQLTKYLTLSG
;
A
#
# COMPACT_ATOMS: atom_id res chain seq x y z
N MET A 1 -16.78 -17.39 -50.68
CA MET A 1 -17.73 -16.79 -49.69
C MET A 1 -17.26 -17.17 -48.30
N SER A 2 -16.62 -16.23 -47.60
CA SER A 2 -15.99 -16.43 -46.29
C SER A 2 -17.02 -16.15 -45.21
N ILE A 3 -17.70 -17.19 -44.72
CA ILE A 3 -18.72 -17.03 -43.68
C ILE A 3 -17.99 -16.74 -42.35
N SER A 4 -18.27 -15.54 -41.83
CA SER A 4 -17.82 -14.97 -40.57
C SER A 4 -17.76 -15.97 -39.41
N THR A 5 -16.54 -16.25 -38.95
CA THR A 5 -16.25 -16.95 -37.68
C THR A 5 -16.46 -16.04 -36.45
N SER A 6 -16.77 -14.75 -36.64
CA SER A 6 -17.01 -13.81 -35.55
C SER A 6 -18.40 -13.96 -34.91
N PHE A 7 -19.43 -14.34 -35.68
CA PHE A 7 -20.79 -14.54 -35.15
C PHE A 7 -20.94 -15.76 -34.21
N LEU A 8 -20.09 -16.79 -34.37
CA LEU A 8 -20.09 -17.98 -33.48
C LEU A 8 -19.44 -17.69 -32.12
N LYS A 9 -18.60 -16.66 -32.01
CA LYS A 9 -17.90 -16.30 -30.76
C LYS A 9 -18.75 -15.43 -29.83
N GLU A 10 -19.70 -14.67 -30.38
CA GLU A 10 -20.66 -13.87 -29.62
C GLU A 10 -21.80 -14.69 -28.98
N LYS A 11 -22.08 -15.89 -29.50
CA LYS A 11 -23.15 -16.79 -29.01
C LYS A 11 -22.73 -17.77 -27.92
N LEU A 12 -21.53 -17.63 -27.34
CA LEU A 12 -21.21 -18.24 -26.04
C LEU A 12 -21.92 -17.43 -24.95
N SER A 13 -23.23 -17.68 -24.83
CA SER A 13 -24.16 -17.25 -23.79
C SER A 13 -23.46 -16.65 -22.57
N LYS A 14 -23.75 -15.40 -22.23
CA LYS A 14 -23.42 -14.80 -20.93
C LYS A 14 -24.13 -15.60 -19.84
N LYS A 15 -23.56 -16.75 -19.46
CA LYS A 15 -24.05 -17.57 -18.35
C LYS A 15 -24.09 -16.66 -17.13
N PRO A 16 -25.16 -16.71 -16.31
CA PRO A 16 -25.24 -15.92 -15.09
C PRO A 16 -23.96 -16.08 -14.29
N LYS A 17 -23.21 -14.98 -14.10
CA LYS A 17 -21.92 -15.02 -13.40
C LYS A 17 -22.19 -15.29 -11.93
N ASP A 18 -21.68 -16.40 -11.42
CA ASP A 18 -21.83 -16.77 -10.02
C ASP A 18 -21.22 -15.68 -9.12
N LYS A 19 -22.06 -15.07 -8.27
CA LYS A 19 -21.64 -14.02 -7.33
C LYS A 19 -20.80 -14.58 -6.17
N ARG A 20 -20.84 -15.89 -5.92
CA ARG A 20 -20.14 -16.56 -4.81
C ARG A 20 -18.76 -17.10 -5.19
N ASN A 21 -18.37 -16.98 -6.47
CA ASN A 21 -17.10 -17.45 -7.04
C ASN A 21 -16.79 -18.93 -6.76
N LEU A 22 -17.79 -19.81 -6.74
CA LEU A 22 -17.63 -21.22 -6.39
C LEU A 22 -16.70 -21.97 -7.34
N PHE A 23 -16.57 -21.50 -8.58
CA PHE A 23 -15.65 -22.06 -9.58
C PHE A 23 -14.19 -22.04 -9.12
N LEU A 24 -13.79 -21.12 -8.22
CA LEU A 24 -12.42 -20.99 -7.74
C LEU A 24 -11.97 -22.18 -6.88
N LEU A 25 -12.90 -22.88 -6.23
CA LEU A 25 -12.58 -24.10 -5.47
C LEU A 25 -12.02 -25.20 -6.37
N ARG A 26 -12.43 -25.22 -7.64
CA ARG A 26 -11.95 -26.18 -8.63
C ARG A 26 -10.46 -25.97 -8.94
N ALA A 27 -9.97 -24.74 -8.86
CA ALA A 27 -8.63 -24.38 -9.30
C ALA A 27 -7.52 -24.93 -8.39
N GLY A 28 -7.78 -25.08 -7.09
CA GLY A 28 -6.86 -25.71 -6.14
C GLY A 28 -7.11 -27.21 -5.93
N PHE A 29 -8.21 -27.75 -6.47
CA PHE A 29 -8.64 -29.13 -6.22
C PHE A 29 -7.89 -30.14 -7.09
N ILE A 30 -7.22 -31.08 -6.43
CA ILE A 30 -6.50 -32.19 -7.07
C ILE A 30 -7.40 -33.42 -7.05
N ARG A 31 -7.68 -33.97 -8.23
CA ARG A 31 -8.51 -35.18 -8.35
C ARG A 31 -7.67 -36.42 -8.00
N PRO A 32 -8.19 -37.36 -7.21
CA PRO A 32 -7.51 -38.65 -6.99
C PRO A 32 -7.30 -39.36 -8.34
N GLY A 33 -6.15 -40.01 -8.50
CA GLY A 33 -5.76 -40.69 -9.74
C GLY A 33 -5.26 -39.77 -10.87
N SER A 34 -5.14 -38.46 -10.64
CA SER A 34 -4.50 -37.57 -11.60
C SER A 34 -2.97 -37.63 -11.52
N THR A 35 -2.28 -37.19 -12.57
CA THR A 35 -0.80 -37.06 -12.57
C THR A 35 -0.30 -36.19 -11.42
N ALA A 36 -1.04 -35.13 -11.09
CA ALA A 36 -0.76 -34.28 -9.94
C ALA A 36 -0.83 -35.05 -8.60
N ALA A 37 -1.65 -36.10 -8.51
CA ALA A 37 -1.78 -36.93 -7.31
C ALA A 37 -0.71 -38.02 -7.19
N ALA A 38 -0.07 -38.42 -8.29
CA ALA A 38 0.79 -39.62 -8.36
C ALA A 38 2.02 -39.61 -7.44
N GLY A 39 2.47 -38.44 -6.96
CA GLY A 39 3.62 -38.30 -6.05
C GLY A 39 3.28 -37.94 -4.62
N MET A 40 2.00 -37.83 -4.27
CA MET A 40 1.56 -37.37 -2.95
C MET A 40 1.57 -38.51 -1.94
N SER A 41 1.94 -38.21 -0.69
CA SER A 41 1.75 -39.14 0.44
C SER A 41 0.26 -39.37 0.70
N GLU A 42 -0.10 -40.56 1.17
CA GLU A 42 -1.47 -40.90 1.57
C GLU A 42 -2.04 -39.92 2.60
N ALA A 43 -1.23 -39.52 3.58
CA ALA A 43 -1.64 -38.55 4.60
C ALA A 43 -1.93 -37.15 4.01
N ASP A 44 -1.20 -36.72 2.99
CA ASP A 44 -1.48 -35.45 2.30
C ASP A 44 -2.76 -35.54 1.46
N ALA A 45 -2.94 -36.66 0.74
CA ALA A 45 -4.16 -36.93 -0.03
C ALA A 45 -5.40 -36.95 0.86
N GLU A 46 -5.35 -37.63 2.00
CA GLU A 46 -6.44 -37.71 2.97
C GLU A 46 -6.75 -36.33 3.58
N LYS A 47 -5.71 -35.54 3.89
CA LYS A 47 -5.89 -34.17 4.39
C LYS A 47 -6.60 -33.28 3.37
N ARG A 48 -6.22 -33.35 2.09
CA ARG A 48 -6.91 -32.62 1.00
C ARG A 48 -8.36 -33.07 0.87
N ALA A 49 -8.63 -34.37 0.93
CA ALA A 49 -10.00 -34.91 0.89
C ALA A 49 -10.85 -34.38 2.06
N ARG A 50 -10.33 -34.40 3.28
CA ARG A 50 -11.00 -33.83 4.47
C ARG A 50 -11.29 -32.34 4.31
N MET A 51 -10.34 -31.56 3.82
CA MET A 51 -10.55 -30.12 3.59
C MET A 51 -11.60 -29.85 2.52
N ALA A 52 -11.63 -30.62 1.43
CA ALA A 52 -12.66 -30.52 0.40
C ALA A 52 -14.07 -30.82 0.95
N VAL A 53 -14.20 -31.82 1.82
CA VAL A 53 -15.48 -32.14 2.50
C VAL A 53 -15.91 -31.00 3.43
N VAL A 54 -14.97 -30.45 4.22
CA VAL A 54 -15.25 -29.31 5.11
C VAL A 54 -15.63 -28.07 4.32
N ALA A 55 -14.94 -27.77 3.23
CA ALA A 55 -15.24 -26.66 2.33
C ALA A 55 -16.66 -26.79 1.76
N ARG A 56 -17.01 -27.98 1.24
CA ARG A 56 -18.36 -28.27 0.74
C ARG A 56 -19.42 -28.09 1.83
N LYS A 57 -19.16 -28.55 3.06
CA LYS A 57 -20.08 -28.37 4.20
C LYS A 57 -20.29 -26.89 4.54
N LYS A 58 -19.23 -26.07 4.55
CA LYS A 58 -19.32 -24.62 4.81
C LYS A 58 -20.17 -23.92 3.75
N LEU A 59 -20.00 -24.29 2.48
CA LEU A 59 -20.68 -23.64 1.35
C LEU A 59 -22.15 -23.99 1.20
N LYS A 60 -22.66 -24.97 1.96
CA LYS A 60 -24.11 -25.16 2.13
C LYS A 60 -24.78 -23.90 2.67
N ASN A 61 -24.07 -23.11 3.48
CA ASN A 61 -24.58 -21.85 4.00
C ASN A 61 -24.49 -20.76 2.92
N LEU A 62 -25.62 -20.10 2.63
CA LEU A 62 -25.75 -19.10 1.55
C LEU A 62 -24.90 -17.84 1.78
N HIS A 63 -24.63 -17.52 3.05
CA HIS A 63 -23.77 -16.37 3.41
C HIS A 63 -22.28 -16.63 3.21
N MET A 64 -21.88 -17.88 2.91
CA MET A 64 -20.49 -18.23 2.63
C MET A 64 -20.18 -18.06 1.15
N PHE A 65 -19.05 -17.44 0.84
CA PHE A 65 -18.55 -17.27 -0.53
C PHE A 65 -17.04 -17.48 -0.59
N VAL A 66 -16.51 -17.61 -1.80
CA VAL A 66 -15.08 -17.79 -2.03
C VAL A 66 -14.46 -16.45 -2.40
N SER A 67 -13.44 -16.04 -1.65
CA SER A 67 -12.71 -14.80 -1.92
C SER A 67 -11.84 -14.96 -3.17
N PRO A 68 -11.90 -14.03 -4.14
CA PRO A 68 -11.07 -14.09 -5.34
C PRO A 68 -9.63 -13.66 -5.11
N THR A 69 -9.33 -12.91 -4.05
CA THR A 69 -8.00 -12.33 -3.80
C THR A 69 -7.30 -12.91 -2.58
N ARG A 70 -8.05 -13.56 -1.69
CA ARG A 70 -7.51 -14.14 -0.45
C ARG A 70 -7.30 -15.64 -0.57
N LEU A 71 -6.08 -16.07 -0.28
CA LEU A 71 -5.67 -17.45 -0.23
C LEU A 71 -5.48 -17.92 1.21
N VAL A 72 -5.71 -19.20 1.42
CA VAL A 72 -5.30 -19.95 2.61
C VAL A 72 -4.20 -20.90 2.21
N VAL A 73 -3.08 -20.84 2.93
CA VAL A 73 -1.97 -21.76 2.75
C VAL A 73 -1.90 -22.67 3.97
N HIS A 74 -2.07 -23.97 3.76
CA HIS A 74 -1.90 -25.01 4.77
C HIS A 74 -0.54 -25.70 4.63
N ASN A 75 -0.20 -26.51 5.64
CA ASN A 75 1.07 -27.22 5.75
C ASN A 75 2.28 -26.28 5.93
N LEU A 76 2.06 -25.10 6.53
CA LEU A 76 3.15 -24.18 6.84
C LEU A 76 4.08 -24.79 7.90
N PRO A 77 5.41 -24.71 7.71
CA PRO A 77 6.38 -25.06 8.74
C PRO A 77 6.15 -24.25 10.02
N LYS A 78 6.23 -24.90 11.19
CA LYS A 78 6.08 -24.24 12.49
C LYS A 78 7.06 -23.08 12.74
N PRO A 79 8.36 -23.17 12.37
CA PRO A 79 9.30 -22.08 12.58
C PRO A 79 9.16 -20.94 11.55
N LEU A 80 8.24 -21.04 10.58
CA LEU A 80 8.09 -20.03 9.55
C LEU A 80 7.58 -18.70 10.15
N THR A 81 8.30 -17.62 9.86
CA THR A 81 7.92 -16.26 10.29
C THR A 81 6.96 -15.60 9.30
N ASP A 82 6.19 -14.62 9.76
CA ASP A 82 5.23 -13.90 8.91
C ASP A 82 5.92 -13.17 7.74
N LYS A 83 7.13 -12.65 7.99
CA LYS A 83 7.94 -11.97 6.97
C LYS A 83 8.38 -12.94 5.88
N ALA A 84 8.93 -14.10 6.28
CA ALA A 84 9.34 -15.14 5.33
C ALA A 84 8.14 -15.67 4.53
N PHE A 85 7.00 -15.89 5.19
CA PHE A 85 5.76 -16.31 4.54
C PHE A 85 5.28 -15.29 3.50
N ARG A 86 5.33 -13.99 3.82
CA ARG A 86 4.98 -12.92 2.88
C ARG A 86 5.93 -12.89 1.68
N SER A 87 7.23 -13.01 1.90
CA SER A 87 8.22 -13.05 0.81
C SER A 87 8.00 -14.24 -0.12
N MET A 88 7.75 -15.43 0.45
CA MET A 88 7.46 -16.63 -0.34
C MET A 88 6.22 -16.46 -1.21
N CYS A 89 5.13 -15.89 -0.66
CA CYS A 89 3.92 -15.65 -1.44
C CYS A 89 4.10 -14.55 -2.51
N PHE A 90 4.94 -13.56 -2.25
CA PHE A 90 5.29 -12.53 -3.24
C PHE A 90 6.09 -13.12 -4.40
N ILE A 91 7.10 -13.93 -4.12
CA ILE A 91 7.89 -14.62 -5.15
C ILE A 91 7.00 -15.54 -5.98
N ALA A 92 6.09 -16.29 -5.35
CA ALA A 92 5.18 -17.18 -6.05
C ALA A 92 4.15 -16.46 -6.94
N ALA A 93 3.83 -15.19 -6.66
CA ALA A 93 2.98 -14.41 -7.55
C ALA A 93 3.68 -14.13 -8.90
N GLY A 94 5.02 -14.09 -8.92
CA GLY A 94 5.83 -13.93 -10.13
C GLY A 94 5.80 -12.51 -10.74
N ASN A 95 4.95 -11.62 -10.23
CA ASN A 95 4.79 -10.26 -10.71
C ASN A 95 5.52 -9.26 -9.78
N PRO A 96 6.39 -8.38 -10.31
CA PRO A 96 7.13 -7.40 -9.49
C PRO A 96 6.21 -6.36 -8.85
N ASP A 97 5.07 -6.06 -9.47
CA ASP A 97 4.07 -5.10 -8.99
C ASP A 97 3.02 -5.74 -8.06
N ALA A 98 3.15 -7.03 -7.74
CA ALA A 98 2.18 -7.74 -6.92
C ALA A 98 2.07 -7.11 -5.53
N LYS A 99 0.87 -6.64 -5.16
CA LYS A 99 0.66 -6.00 -3.85
C LYS A 99 -0.09 -6.92 -2.89
N ILE A 100 0.60 -7.31 -1.83
CA ILE A 100 0.01 -8.08 -0.71
C ILE A 100 -0.54 -7.10 0.34
N THR A 101 -1.86 -7.13 0.54
CA THR A 101 -2.59 -6.27 1.47
C THR A 101 -2.62 -6.83 2.89
N GLU A 102 -2.78 -8.15 3.04
CA GLU A 102 -2.77 -8.85 4.32
C GLU A 102 -1.93 -10.13 4.17
N CYS A 103 -1.05 -10.41 5.14
CA CYS A 103 -0.34 -11.69 5.21
C CYS A 103 -0.10 -12.02 6.69
N ARG A 104 -0.62 -13.17 7.14
CA ARG A 104 -0.51 -13.55 8.55
C ARG A 104 -0.58 -15.06 8.74
N ILE A 105 0.34 -15.61 9.54
CA ILE A 105 0.26 -16.98 10.03
C ILE A 105 -0.67 -17.03 11.24
N TRP A 106 -1.55 -18.03 11.26
CA TRP A 106 -2.46 -18.23 12.36
C TRP A 106 -1.75 -18.99 13.50
N ARG A 107 -1.65 -18.36 14.67
CA ARG A 107 -0.97 -18.88 15.87
C ARG A 107 -1.96 -19.04 17.02
N ASP A 108 -1.75 -20.06 17.84
CA ASP A 108 -2.51 -20.30 19.06
C ASP A 108 -1.93 -19.46 20.20
N ARG A 109 -2.68 -18.46 20.67
CA ARG A 109 -2.23 -17.53 21.71
C ARG A 109 -2.17 -18.19 23.09
N ASN A 110 -2.84 -19.32 23.28
CA ASN A 110 -2.87 -20.03 24.56
C ASN A 110 -1.63 -20.90 24.77
N LYS A 111 -0.88 -21.18 23.70
CA LYS A 111 0.34 -22.01 23.73
C LYS A 111 1.53 -21.17 23.31
N LEU A 112 2.44 -20.94 24.23
CA LEU A 112 3.71 -20.27 23.96
C LEU A 112 4.76 -21.31 23.56
N GLY A 113 5.50 -21.01 22.50
CA GLY A 113 6.65 -21.80 22.07
C GLY A 113 7.91 -21.43 22.85
N THR A 114 9.00 -22.13 22.56
CA THR A 114 10.31 -21.93 23.19
C THR A 114 10.85 -20.50 23.04
N SER A 115 10.50 -19.83 21.95
CA SER A 115 10.87 -18.43 21.67
C SER A 115 9.98 -17.38 22.34
N GLY A 116 8.99 -17.79 23.15
CA GLY A 116 7.99 -16.90 23.73
C GLY A 116 6.91 -16.43 22.74
N GLU A 117 6.96 -16.87 21.48
CA GLU A 117 5.91 -16.61 20.49
C GLU A 117 4.79 -17.64 20.55
N ALA A 118 3.57 -17.23 20.19
CA ALA A 118 2.42 -18.12 20.06
C ALA A 118 2.69 -19.26 19.05
N VAL A 119 2.35 -20.51 19.39
CA VAL A 119 2.65 -21.66 18.53
C VAL A 119 1.83 -21.61 17.24
N SER A 120 2.50 -21.77 16.09
CA SER A 120 1.84 -21.83 14.77
C SER A 120 0.88 -23.00 14.65
N ARG A 121 -0.33 -22.74 14.13
CA ARG A 121 -1.32 -23.77 13.80
C ARG A 121 -1.06 -24.42 12.43
N GLY A 122 0.03 -24.05 11.74
CA GLY A 122 0.45 -24.64 10.47
C GLY A 122 -0.38 -24.20 9.26
N PHE A 123 -1.07 -23.06 9.36
CA PHE A 123 -1.73 -22.41 8.24
C PHE A 123 -1.73 -20.89 8.37
N GLY A 124 -1.88 -20.20 7.25
CA GLY A 124 -1.87 -18.75 7.18
C GLY A 124 -2.78 -18.23 6.06
N PHE A 125 -3.05 -16.94 6.11
CA PHE A 125 -3.85 -16.24 5.11
C PHE A 125 -3.00 -15.19 4.41
N VAL A 126 -3.21 -15.05 3.11
CA VAL A 126 -2.62 -14.00 2.28
C VAL A 126 -3.69 -13.38 1.41
N ASN A 127 -3.82 -12.06 1.44
CA ASN A 127 -4.71 -11.31 0.57
C ASN A 127 -3.90 -10.47 -0.41
N PHE A 128 -4.08 -10.73 -1.69
CA PHE A 128 -3.53 -9.92 -2.77
C PHE A 128 -4.46 -8.75 -3.08
N LEU A 129 -3.96 -7.75 -3.80
CA LEU A 129 -4.78 -6.69 -4.35
C LEU A 129 -5.55 -7.18 -5.58
N ASN A 130 -4.87 -7.92 -6.46
CA ASN A 130 -5.42 -8.40 -7.72
C ASN A 130 -5.69 -9.91 -7.68
N HIS A 131 -6.72 -10.35 -8.42
CA HIS A 131 -7.05 -11.77 -8.56
C HIS A 131 -5.98 -12.54 -9.33
N GLU A 132 -5.39 -11.94 -10.35
CA GLU A 132 -4.39 -12.58 -11.21
C GLU A 132 -3.15 -12.98 -10.42
N ASP A 133 -2.65 -12.09 -9.55
CA ASP A 133 -1.53 -12.36 -8.65
C ASP A 133 -1.85 -13.52 -7.69
N ALA A 134 -3.07 -13.54 -7.13
CA ALA A 134 -3.51 -14.63 -6.25
C ALA A 134 -3.59 -15.97 -7.00
N LEU A 135 -4.09 -15.96 -8.24
CA LEU A 135 -4.19 -17.17 -9.05
C LEU A 135 -2.80 -17.70 -9.43
N SER A 136 -1.87 -16.83 -9.82
CA SER A 136 -0.49 -17.17 -10.10
C SER A 136 0.22 -17.73 -8.87
N ALA A 137 0.08 -17.07 -7.71
CA ALA A 137 0.65 -17.55 -6.45
C ALA A 137 0.10 -18.94 -6.07
N MET A 138 -1.21 -19.15 -6.16
CA MET A 138 -1.81 -20.45 -5.89
C MET A 138 -1.27 -21.54 -6.82
N LYS A 139 -1.14 -21.27 -8.12
CA LYS A 139 -0.62 -22.25 -9.10
C LYS A 139 0.82 -22.64 -8.83
N HIS A 140 1.69 -21.70 -8.45
CA HIS A 140 3.10 -21.98 -8.15
C HIS A 140 3.28 -22.72 -6.81
N LEU A 141 2.46 -22.38 -5.80
CA LEU A 141 2.61 -22.94 -4.46
C LEU A 141 1.93 -24.30 -4.30
N ASN A 142 0.75 -24.50 -4.87
CA ASN A 142 -0.07 -25.67 -4.58
C ASN A 142 0.58 -26.95 -5.12
N ASN A 143 0.67 -27.98 -4.27
CA ASN A 143 1.24 -29.30 -4.61
C ASN A 143 2.72 -29.28 -5.04
N ASN A 144 3.46 -28.24 -4.69
CA ASN A 144 4.88 -28.14 -4.99
C ASN A 144 5.72 -28.77 -3.86
N PRO A 145 6.46 -29.87 -4.10
CA PRO A 145 7.29 -30.51 -3.09
C PRO A 145 8.53 -29.70 -2.70
N ASP A 146 9.02 -28.80 -3.57
CA ASP A 146 10.29 -28.10 -3.40
C ASP A 146 10.21 -26.93 -2.41
N ILE A 147 8.99 -26.49 -2.09
CA ILE A 147 8.76 -25.33 -1.21
C ILE A 147 8.90 -25.69 0.27
N PHE A 148 8.40 -26.87 0.64
CA PHE A 148 8.46 -27.39 2.01
C PHE A 148 9.14 -28.75 2.01
N THR A 149 8.35 -29.83 2.00
CA THR A 149 8.84 -31.21 1.94
C THR A 149 7.90 -32.03 1.06
N LYS A 150 8.40 -33.15 0.54
CA LYS A 150 7.62 -34.08 -0.30
C LYS A 150 6.37 -34.62 0.42
N GLU A 151 6.45 -34.80 1.74
CA GLU A 151 5.35 -35.28 2.59
C GLU A 151 4.35 -34.17 2.94
N LYS A 152 4.84 -32.96 3.25
CA LYS A 152 4.00 -31.82 3.66
C LYS A 152 4.05 -30.72 2.63
N ARG A 153 3.57 -31.05 1.44
CA ARG A 153 3.45 -30.09 0.33
C ARG A 153 2.52 -28.95 0.72
N PRO A 154 2.74 -27.71 0.27
CA PRO A 154 1.77 -26.65 0.47
C PRO A 154 0.42 -27.03 -0.15
N ILE A 155 -0.65 -26.78 0.60
CA ILE A 155 -2.02 -26.89 0.09
C ILE A 155 -2.57 -25.48 0.07
N VAL A 156 -2.84 -24.97 -1.13
CA VAL A 156 -3.31 -23.59 -1.32
C VAL A 156 -4.70 -23.61 -1.92
N GLU A 157 -5.62 -22.94 -1.23
CA GLU A 157 -7.02 -22.81 -1.63
C GLU A 157 -7.45 -21.35 -1.51
N PHE A 158 -8.44 -20.94 -2.31
CA PHE A 158 -9.10 -19.66 -2.08
C PHE A 158 -9.91 -19.69 -0.77
N SER A 159 -9.82 -18.60 -0.01
CA SER A 159 -10.43 -18.51 1.31
C SER A 159 -11.95 -18.47 1.22
N ILE A 160 -12.62 -19.31 2.02
CA ILE A 160 -14.07 -19.25 2.20
C ILE A 160 -14.38 -18.24 3.31
N GLU A 161 -15.15 -17.22 2.98
CA GLU A 161 -15.48 -16.11 3.86
C GLU A 161 -16.99 -16.01 4.13
N ASN A 162 -17.35 -15.42 5.26
CA ASN A 162 -18.74 -15.19 5.63
C ASN A 162 -19.09 -13.72 5.39
N LEU A 163 -20.05 -13.47 4.52
CA LEU A 163 -20.52 -12.15 4.14
C LEU A 163 -21.10 -11.36 5.32
N VAL A 164 -21.77 -12.02 6.27
CA VAL A 164 -22.29 -11.38 7.49
C VAL A 164 -21.15 -10.91 8.38
N ALA A 165 -20.11 -11.75 8.54
CA ALA A 165 -18.95 -11.40 9.34
C ALA A 165 -18.15 -10.24 8.73
N LEU A 166 -18.04 -10.19 7.40
CA LEU A 166 -17.40 -9.08 6.69
C LEU A 166 -18.16 -7.77 6.88
N ARG A 167 -19.48 -7.78 6.67
CA ARG A 167 -20.33 -6.59 6.91
C ARG A 167 -20.23 -6.09 8.34
N LEU A 168 -20.19 -7.00 9.32
CA LEU A 168 -20.01 -6.65 10.72
C LEU A 168 -18.63 -6.02 10.98
N ARG A 169 -17.56 -6.58 10.39
CA ARG A 169 -16.20 -6.03 10.47
C ARG A 169 -16.14 -4.62 9.86
N GLU A 170 -16.73 -4.42 8.68
CA GLU A 170 -16.80 -3.11 8.03
C GLU A 170 -17.58 -2.08 8.85
N SER A 171 -18.73 -2.48 9.40
CA SER A 171 -19.54 -1.61 10.27
C SER A 171 -18.76 -1.17 11.51
N ARG A 172 -18.04 -2.09 12.16
CA ARG A 172 -17.18 -1.77 13.31
C ARG A 172 -16.05 -0.80 12.94
N LEU A 173 -15.41 -1.01 11.80
CA LEU A 173 -14.36 -0.10 11.31
C LEU A 173 -14.91 1.30 11.04
N LYS A 174 -16.08 1.42 10.37
CA LYS A 174 -16.74 2.71 10.11
C LYS A 174 -17.10 3.44 11.40
N LYS A 175 -17.69 2.74 12.38
CA LYS A 175 -18.01 3.31 13.70
C LYS A 175 -16.75 3.78 14.44
N SER A 176 -15.68 2.97 14.42
CA SER A 176 -14.40 3.35 15.02
C SER A 176 -13.81 4.61 14.37
N GLN A 177 -13.86 4.70 13.04
CA GLN A 177 -13.38 5.89 12.31
C GLN A 177 -14.21 7.13 12.60
N GLN A 178 -15.54 6.99 12.70
CA GLN A 178 -16.42 8.09 13.04
C GLN A 178 -16.19 8.58 14.48
N ASN A 179 -16.02 7.65 15.42
CA ASN A 179 -15.72 8.00 16.81
C ASN A 179 -14.34 8.68 16.94
N GLN A 180 -13.33 8.24 16.18
CA GLN A 180 -12.02 8.90 16.15
C GLN A 180 -12.13 10.33 15.61
N LYS A 181 -12.81 10.53 14.48
CA LYS A 181 -13.05 11.88 13.92
C LYS A 181 -13.86 12.77 14.85
N GLY A 182 -14.89 12.22 15.49
CA GLY A 182 -15.69 12.96 16.48
C GLY A 182 -14.86 13.38 17.68
N ASN A 183 -13.99 12.50 18.19
CA ASN A 183 -13.11 12.83 19.31
C ASN A 183 -12.03 13.85 18.92
N GLU A 184 -11.40 13.72 17.75
CA GLU A 184 -10.46 14.72 17.23
C GLU A 184 -11.12 16.10 17.05
N GLN A 185 -12.35 16.14 16.55
CA GLN A 185 -13.10 17.38 16.41
C GLN A 185 -13.43 18.01 17.77
N VAL A 186 -13.90 17.21 18.74
CA VAL A 186 -14.18 17.71 20.10
C VAL A 186 -12.91 18.20 20.80
N ILE A 187 -11.77 17.52 20.63
CA ILE A 187 -10.48 17.97 21.18
C ILE A 187 -10.05 19.28 20.51
N CYS A 188 -10.20 19.42 19.19
CA CYS A 188 -9.80 20.63 18.50
C CYS A 188 -10.67 21.85 18.86
N ASP A 189 -11.96 21.64 19.12
CA ASP A 189 -12.89 22.70 19.52
C ASP A 189 -12.65 23.14 20.98
N LYS A 190 -12.36 22.20 21.89
CA LYS A 190 -11.91 22.53 23.26
C LYS A 190 -10.62 23.35 23.26
N ASN A 191 -9.61 22.92 22.49
CA ASN A 191 -8.34 23.65 22.38
C ASN A 191 -8.52 25.07 21.82
N LYS A 192 -9.46 25.28 20.89
CA LYS A 192 -9.81 26.63 20.40
C LYS A 192 -10.47 27.49 21.46
N LEU A 193 -11.41 26.93 22.22
CA LEU A 193 -12.09 27.65 23.30
C LEU A 193 -11.11 28.05 24.40
N ASP A 194 -10.21 27.15 24.81
CA ASP A 194 -9.17 27.41 25.80
C ASP A 194 -8.19 28.49 25.30
N LEU A 195 -7.84 28.49 24.01
CA LEU A 195 -7.01 29.53 23.39
C LEU A 195 -7.71 30.90 23.41
N GLU A 196 -9.00 30.95 23.13
CA GLU A 196 -9.75 32.21 23.16
C GLU A 196 -9.95 32.74 24.60
N GLN A 197 -10.17 31.86 25.57
CA GLN A 197 -10.24 32.24 26.99
C GLN A 197 -8.91 32.78 27.50
N THR A 198 -7.79 32.13 27.17
CA THR A 198 -6.45 32.59 27.54
C THR A 198 -6.11 33.95 26.92
N LYS A 199 -6.46 34.19 25.64
CA LYS A 199 -6.31 35.51 25.01
C LYS A 199 -7.11 36.59 25.73
N LYS A 200 -8.36 36.30 26.13
CA LYS A 200 -9.19 37.25 26.89
C LYS A 200 -8.59 37.58 28.25
N HIS A 201 -8.14 36.58 29.00
CA HIS A 201 -7.47 36.78 30.30
C HIS A 201 -6.20 37.63 30.18
N LEU A 202 -5.34 37.35 29.20
CA LEU A 202 -4.13 38.14 28.95
C LEU A 202 -4.48 39.62 28.68
N SER A 203 -5.50 39.86 27.84
CA SER A 203 -5.94 41.20 27.50
C SER A 203 -6.53 41.97 28.70
N ALA A 204 -7.25 41.29 29.59
CA ALA A 204 -7.81 41.87 30.81
C ALA A 204 -6.72 42.27 31.82
N GLY A 205 -5.62 41.51 31.89
CA GLY A 205 -4.43 41.84 32.69
C GLY A 205 -3.51 42.89 32.06
N GLY A 206 -3.92 43.56 30.97
CA GLY A 206 -3.14 44.58 30.27
C GLY A 206 -1.98 44.04 29.42
N GLN A 207 -1.79 42.72 29.35
CA GLN A 207 -0.78 42.09 28.50
C GLN A 207 -1.35 41.82 27.10
N LYS A 208 -0.76 42.44 26.07
CA LYS A 208 -1.17 42.20 24.68
C LYS A 208 -0.40 40.99 24.12
N PRO A 209 -1.07 40.07 23.40
CA PRO A 209 -0.39 38.98 22.74
C PRO A 209 0.52 39.50 21.63
N LEU A 210 1.43 38.64 21.18
CA LEU A 210 2.41 38.95 20.14
C LEU A 210 1.70 39.47 18.86
N PRO A 211 2.20 40.55 18.23
CA PRO A 211 1.59 41.10 17.02
C PRO A 211 1.51 40.06 15.89
N SER A 212 0.38 40.03 15.18
CA SER A 212 0.17 39.14 14.02
C SER A 212 1.18 39.38 12.89
N TYR A 213 1.76 40.58 12.81
CA TYR A 213 2.79 40.94 11.84
C TYR A 213 4.13 41.11 12.55
N LEU A 214 5.07 40.19 12.28
CA LEU A 214 6.40 40.16 12.88
C LEU A 214 7.46 40.94 12.06
N GLY A 215 7.05 41.58 10.96
CA GLY A 215 7.95 42.35 10.10
C GLY A 215 8.20 43.77 10.60
N PRO A 216 9.08 44.53 9.91
CA PRO A 216 9.39 45.92 10.27
C PRO A 216 8.12 46.79 10.37
N LYS A 217 7.98 47.54 11.47
CA LYS A 217 6.81 48.39 11.74
C LYS A 217 6.63 49.41 10.62
N ILE A 218 5.59 49.26 9.81
CA ILE A 218 5.26 50.19 8.73
C ILE A 218 4.50 51.38 9.33
N ARG A 219 5.13 52.56 9.39
CA ARG A 219 4.45 53.79 9.83
C ARG A 219 3.61 54.32 8.66
N LYS A 220 2.43 54.89 8.93
CA LYS A 220 1.58 55.51 7.87
C LYS A 220 2.33 56.58 7.06
N ARG A 221 3.31 57.26 7.68
CA ARG A 221 4.20 58.23 7.02
C ARG A 221 5.09 57.58 5.95
N ASP A 222 5.56 56.36 6.19
CA ASP A 222 6.45 55.59 5.28
C ASP A 222 5.66 54.90 4.15
N ALA A 223 4.37 54.62 4.36
CA ALA A 223 3.48 54.08 3.33
C ALA A 223 3.29 55.06 2.16
N ASN A 224 3.23 56.37 2.43
CA ASN A 224 3.19 57.41 1.40
C ASN A 224 4.52 57.57 0.66
N MET A 225 5.66 57.40 1.35
CA MET A 225 6.98 57.42 0.72
C MET A 225 7.19 56.23 -0.24
N LYS A 226 6.70 55.03 0.11
CA LYS A 226 6.72 53.87 -0.80
C LYS A 226 5.79 54.06 -2.01
N LYS A 227 4.58 54.64 -1.85
CA LYS A 227 3.72 55.00 -2.98
C LYS A 227 4.38 56.03 -3.91
N ALA A 228 5.11 57.00 -3.37
CA ALA A 228 5.87 57.98 -4.16
C ALA A 228 7.06 57.35 -4.93
N GLN A 229 7.82 56.45 -4.30
CA GLN A 229 8.94 55.75 -4.94
C GLN A 229 8.49 54.72 -5.98
N VAL A 230 7.35 54.04 -5.78
CA VAL A 230 6.77 53.12 -6.78
C VAL A 230 6.25 53.89 -8.01
N LYS A 231 5.61 55.05 -7.82
CA LYS A 231 5.23 55.95 -8.94
C LYS A 231 6.45 56.44 -9.74
N GLN A 232 7.57 56.77 -9.07
CA GLN A 232 8.81 57.15 -9.75
C GLN A 232 9.50 55.98 -10.49
N LYS A 233 9.45 54.75 -9.95
CA LYS A 233 10.02 53.55 -10.62
C LYS A 233 9.21 53.12 -11.85
N ILE A 234 7.89 53.30 -11.86
CA ILE A 234 7.05 53.04 -13.04
C ILE A 234 7.31 54.09 -14.13
N GLY A 235 7.51 55.37 -13.77
CA GLY A 235 7.87 56.43 -14.72
C GLY A 235 9.24 56.25 -15.39
N LYS A 236 10.23 55.70 -14.68
CA LYS A 236 11.56 55.40 -15.25
C LYS A 236 11.57 54.20 -16.20
N LYS A 237 10.71 53.18 -15.98
CA LYS A 237 10.59 52.04 -16.91
C LYS A 237 9.93 52.42 -18.25
N ARG A 238 8.96 53.34 -18.26
CA ARG A 238 8.32 53.81 -19.52
C ARG A 238 9.24 54.71 -20.36
N LYS A 239 10.18 55.46 -19.76
CA LYS A 239 11.14 56.30 -20.52
C LYS A 239 12.34 55.53 -21.10
N LEU A 240 12.65 54.33 -20.61
CA LEU A 240 13.74 53.51 -21.15
C LEU A 240 13.33 52.66 -22.37
N GLN A 241 12.04 52.33 -22.53
CA GLN A 241 11.56 51.52 -23.66
C GLN A 241 11.36 52.32 -24.97
N VAL A 242 11.17 53.64 -24.91
CA VAL A 242 10.99 54.49 -26.12
C VAL A 242 12.31 54.92 -26.74
N ARG A 243 13.43 54.88 -26.00
CA ARG A 243 14.76 55.27 -26.51
C ARG A 243 15.55 54.16 -27.19
N MET A 244 15.04 52.92 -27.20
CA MET A 244 15.78 51.74 -27.68
C MET A 244 15.26 51.12 -28.97
N SER A 245 14.32 51.78 -29.67
CA SER A 245 13.95 51.48 -31.04
C SER A 245 14.38 52.64 -31.95
N GLY A 246 15.63 52.60 -32.41
CA GLY A 246 16.17 53.60 -33.32
C GLY A 246 17.68 53.48 -33.55
N THR A 247 18.07 52.44 -34.30
CA THR A 247 19.23 52.37 -35.23
C THR A 247 20.67 52.55 -34.72
N VAL A 248 21.74 51.89 -35.18
CA VAL A 248 22.07 50.53 -35.68
C VAL A 248 23.55 50.61 -36.13
N LEU A 249 24.37 49.61 -35.73
CA LEU A 249 25.70 49.21 -36.28
C LEU A 249 26.89 50.21 -36.09
N LYS A 250 28.16 49.82 -35.86
CA LYS A 250 28.95 48.67 -36.34
C LYS A 250 30.33 48.59 -35.64
N LYS A 251 30.81 47.35 -35.36
CA LYS A 251 32.23 46.83 -35.39
C LYS A 251 33.27 47.47 -34.42
N ARG A 252 34.25 46.79 -33.82
CA ARG A 252 35.09 45.63 -34.20
C ARG A 252 36.01 45.23 -33.00
N LYS A 253 36.36 43.92 -32.87
CA LYS A 253 37.66 43.26 -32.48
C LYS A 253 38.43 43.77 -31.22
N THR A 254 39.09 43.02 -30.32
CA THR A 254 39.71 41.67 -30.26
C THR A 254 40.18 41.36 -28.81
N ASN A 255 40.11 40.07 -28.43
CA ASN A 255 40.95 39.18 -27.60
C ASN A 255 41.75 39.59 -26.31
N HIS A 256 41.79 38.58 -25.42
CA HIS A 256 42.82 38.12 -24.44
C HIS A 256 42.57 38.35 -22.93
N ILE A 257 42.33 37.27 -22.15
CA ILE A 257 43.25 36.48 -21.24
C ILE A 257 43.62 37.31 -19.99
N ALA A 258 43.57 36.91 -18.71
CA ALA A 258 43.56 35.66 -17.93
C ALA A 258 42.90 35.97 -16.56
N GLU A 259 42.07 35.09 -15.97
CA GLU A 259 42.44 34.03 -15.01
C GLU A 259 42.79 34.52 -13.59
N ALA A 260 41.92 34.23 -12.59
CA ALA A 260 42.30 33.88 -11.21
C ALA A 260 41.09 33.47 -10.33
N THR A 261 40.88 32.15 -10.27
CA THR A 261 40.38 31.33 -9.13
C THR A 261 38.89 31.34 -8.69
N PRO A 262 38.27 30.14 -8.67
CA PRO A 262 37.11 29.84 -7.83
C PRO A 262 37.32 28.66 -6.85
N LYS A 263 36.72 28.80 -5.65
CA LYS A 263 35.96 27.78 -4.86
C LYS A 263 36.58 26.40 -4.56
N LYS A 264 36.72 26.10 -3.25
CA LYS A 264 36.54 24.74 -2.64
C LYS A 264 35.18 24.74 -1.92
N LYS A 265 34.14 23.95 -2.27
CA LYS A 265 33.86 22.49 -2.14
C LYS A 265 34.07 21.98 -0.69
N LYS A 266 33.09 21.37 -0.01
CA LYS A 266 32.54 20.00 -0.14
C LYS A 266 31.47 19.78 0.99
N THR A 267 30.54 18.84 1.07
CA THR A 267 30.00 17.73 0.25
C THR A 267 28.76 17.16 0.95
N SER A 268 27.90 16.49 0.17
CA SER A 268 26.73 15.69 0.54
C SER A 268 27.01 14.48 1.44
N ARG A 269 26.02 14.07 2.25
CA ARG A 269 25.93 12.71 2.80
C ARG A 269 24.68 12.00 2.30
N SER A 270 24.85 11.19 1.26
CA SER A 270 23.97 10.07 0.94
C SER A 270 24.81 8.79 1.01
N LYS A 271 24.16 7.69 1.42
CA LYS A 271 24.65 6.30 1.51
C LYS A 271 25.42 5.92 2.80
N GLN A 272 24.71 5.27 3.72
CA GLN A 272 25.19 4.08 4.44
C GLN A 272 23.98 3.17 4.74
N LEU A 273 23.75 2.18 3.88
CA LEU A 273 22.79 1.08 4.09
C LEU A 273 23.36 -0.18 3.41
N THR A 274 24.44 -0.70 4.00
CA THR A 274 24.99 -2.03 3.71
C THR A 274 25.81 -2.45 4.91
N LYS A 275 25.18 -3.09 5.91
CA LYS A 275 25.92 -3.77 6.97
C LYS A 275 25.08 -4.83 7.71
N TYR A 276 24.44 -5.75 6.99
CA TYR A 276 24.01 -7.05 7.57
C TYR A 276 24.00 -8.11 6.47
N LEU A 277 25.19 -8.42 5.96
CA LEU A 277 25.50 -9.64 5.24
C LEU A 277 26.99 -9.85 5.37
N THR A 278 27.39 -10.47 6.47
CA THR A 278 28.50 -11.43 6.62
C THR A 278 28.74 -11.68 8.11
N LEU A 279 28.96 -12.96 8.44
CA LEU A 279 29.49 -13.52 9.70
C LEU A 279 28.49 -13.94 10.78
N SER A 280 27.93 -15.15 10.59
CA SER A 280 27.96 -16.22 11.60
C SER A 280 27.83 -17.58 10.89
N GLY A 281 28.90 -18.39 10.94
CA GLY A 281 28.94 -19.79 10.47
C GLY A 281 29.59 -19.97 9.12
#